data_AF-A0A1S1Q647-F1
#
_entry.id   AF-A0A1S1Q647-F1
#
_cell.length_a   1.000
_cell.length_b   1.000
_cell.length_c   1.000
_cell.angle_alpha   90.00
_cell.angle_beta   90.00
_cell.angle_gamma   90.00
#
_symmetry.space_group_name_H-M   'P 1'
#
loop_
_entity.id
_entity.type
_entity.pdbx_description
1 polymer ?
#
loop_
_entity_poly.entity_id
_entity_poly.type
_entity_poly.pdbx_seq_one_letter_code
_entity_poly.pdbx_strand_id
1 'polypeptide(L)'
;MTYRADVSVSMLWAVSAVDAQVLDRWGPIWTSLFDGYASRKDLQAGWQRWLDHGQPDASFAEIFSAVTHDCWQELWTFAHECTSEVLTDVQVTRRRPAPEALFYAIGPARARLLPGFLGNFILTPSQLTAALPDIQAAFAFSQLERDQVLGRVEEALLDSAPCDVDDVLDTLPRRAQWAADHAMGLASICQAIV
;
A
#
# COMPACT_ATOMS: atom_id res chain seq x y z
N MET A 1 -17.79 7.34 26.91
CA MET A 1 -16.76 8.19 26.29
C MET A 1 -17.08 8.21 24.81
N THR A 2 -17.70 9.27 24.35
CA THR A 2 -18.41 9.33 23.06
C THR A 2 -17.43 9.79 21.98
N TYR A 3 -17.11 8.90 21.03
CA TYR A 3 -16.22 9.21 19.91
C TYR A 3 -16.93 10.20 18.98
N ARG A 4 -16.37 11.41 18.80
CA ARG A 4 -16.87 12.38 17.82
C ARG A 4 -16.54 11.87 16.42
N ALA A 5 -17.56 11.62 15.62
CA ALA A 5 -17.44 11.58 14.17
C ALA A 5 -17.42 13.03 13.65
N ASP A 6 -16.40 13.46 12.91
CA ASP A 6 -16.56 14.48 11.83
C ASP A 6 -15.31 14.80 10.98
N VAL A 7 -14.46 13.81 10.64
CA VAL A 7 -13.69 13.86 9.38
C VAL A 7 -13.62 12.43 8.83
N SER A 8 -14.32 12.17 7.72
CA SER A 8 -14.22 10.89 7.01
C SER A 8 -12.94 10.89 6.19
N VAL A 9 -11.81 10.55 6.81
CA VAL A 9 -10.55 10.38 6.05
C VAL A 9 -10.72 9.17 5.14
N SER A 10 -10.73 9.44 3.83
CA SER A 10 -10.67 8.35 2.84
C SER A 10 -9.22 7.98 2.64
N MET A 11 -8.89 6.74 2.33
CA MET A 11 -7.53 6.32 2.05
C MET A 11 -7.46 5.77 0.64
N LEU A 12 -6.46 6.20 -0.11
CA LEU A 12 -6.10 5.69 -1.42
C LEU A 12 -4.98 4.66 -1.25
N TRP A 13 -5.13 3.52 -1.91
CA TRP A 13 -4.01 2.67 -2.27
C TRP A 13 -3.99 2.50 -3.78
N ALA A 14 -2.93 2.98 -4.42
CA ALA A 14 -2.74 2.87 -5.85
C ALA A 14 -1.51 2.00 -6.14
N VAL A 15 -1.66 1.01 -7.02
CA VAL A 15 -0.55 0.20 -7.53
C VAL A 15 -0.50 0.36 -9.04
N SER A 16 0.58 0.93 -9.55
CA SER A 16 0.73 1.29 -10.96
C SER A 16 1.98 0.67 -11.56
N ALA A 17 1.84 0.09 -12.74
CA ALA A 17 2.98 -0.19 -13.61
C ALA A 17 3.44 1.13 -14.25
N VAL A 18 4.74 1.39 -14.22
CA VAL A 18 5.32 2.70 -14.56
C VAL A 18 6.32 2.54 -15.69
N ASP A 19 6.15 3.25 -16.81
CA ASP A 19 7.15 3.24 -17.87
C ASP A 19 8.40 4.06 -17.50
N ALA A 20 9.45 3.95 -18.31
CA ALA A 20 10.72 4.62 -18.04
C ALA A 20 10.59 6.15 -18.00
N GLN A 21 9.75 6.76 -18.84
CA GLN A 21 9.58 8.21 -18.90
C GLN A 21 8.88 8.74 -17.64
N VAL A 22 7.82 8.05 -17.20
CA VAL A 22 7.11 8.39 -15.96
C VAL A 22 8.04 8.15 -14.77
N LEU A 23 8.83 7.07 -14.77
CA LEU A 23 9.78 6.77 -13.70
C LEU A 23 10.89 7.82 -13.59
N ASP A 24 11.46 8.27 -14.70
CA ASP A 24 12.50 9.32 -14.70
C ASP A 24 11.99 10.63 -14.10
N ARG A 25 10.72 10.96 -14.35
CA ARG A 25 10.07 12.17 -13.84
C ARG A 25 9.68 12.05 -12.37
N TRP A 26 9.00 10.98 -12.01
CA TRP A 26 8.33 10.85 -10.72
C TRP A 26 9.11 10.02 -9.70
N GLY A 27 10.02 9.16 -10.15
CA GLY A 27 10.91 8.35 -9.32
C GLY A 27 11.59 9.16 -8.22
N PRO A 28 12.31 10.25 -8.54
CA PRO A 28 12.98 11.08 -7.54
C PRO A 28 12.01 11.74 -6.54
N ILE A 29 10.84 12.19 -7.01
CA ILE A 29 9.82 12.86 -6.19
C ILE A 29 9.27 11.88 -5.16
N TRP A 30 8.78 10.72 -5.62
CA TRP A 30 8.20 9.70 -4.75
C TRP A 30 9.25 9.06 -3.84
N THR A 31 10.47 8.80 -4.33
CA THR A 31 11.56 8.27 -3.51
C THR A 31 11.90 9.22 -2.38
N SER A 32 12.11 10.51 -2.67
CA SER A 32 12.41 11.51 -1.63
C SER A 32 11.31 11.60 -0.58
N LEU A 33 10.06 11.42 -0.99
CA LEU A 33 8.90 11.48 -0.13
C LEU A 33 8.83 10.27 0.81
N PHE A 34 8.97 9.08 0.25
CA PHE A 34 8.96 7.82 0.99
C PHE A 34 10.16 7.71 1.92
N ASP A 35 11.33 8.19 1.51
CA ASP A 35 12.51 8.30 2.38
C ASP A 35 12.27 9.27 3.53
N GLY A 36 11.54 10.36 3.28
CA GLY A 36 11.07 11.28 4.31
C GLY A 36 10.26 10.57 5.39
N TYR A 37 9.30 9.73 4.98
CA TYR A 37 8.53 8.90 5.91
C TYR A 37 9.37 7.86 6.62
N ALA A 38 10.20 7.14 5.88
CA ALA A 38 11.07 6.13 6.44
C ALA A 38 12.08 6.74 7.42
N SER A 39 12.44 8.02 7.32
CA SER A 39 13.35 8.70 8.25
C SER A 39 12.70 9.13 9.58
N ARG A 40 11.37 9.12 9.67
CA ARG A 40 10.64 9.53 10.87
C ARG A 40 10.73 8.47 11.97
N LYS A 41 11.45 8.80 13.05
CA LYS A 41 11.71 7.87 14.17
C LYS A 41 10.44 7.37 14.87
N ASP A 42 9.42 8.21 14.96
CA ASP A 42 8.12 7.85 15.53
C ASP A 42 7.41 6.78 14.68
N LEU A 43 7.42 6.95 13.35
CA LEU A 43 6.84 5.96 12.42
C LEU A 43 7.66 4.67 12.41
N GLN A 44 8.99 4.76 12.37
CA GLN A 44 9.86 3.59 12.46
C GLN A 44 9.59 2.79 13.74
N ALA A 45 9.48 3.46 14.89
CA ALA A 45 9.25 2.80 16.17
C ALA A 45 7.86 2.12 16.21
N GLY A 46 6.82 2.78 15.69
CA GLY A 46 5.49 2.19 15.56
C GLY A 46 5.48 0.97 14.64
N TRP A 47 6.10 1.10 13.46
CA TRP A 47 6.21 0.01 12.50
C TRP A 47 7.00 -1.18 13.05
N GLN A 48 8.16 -0.94 13.66
CA GLN A 48 8.99 -1.99 14.25
C GLN A 48 8.26 -2.71 15.39
N ARG A 49 7.55 -1.97 16.25
CA ARG A 49 6.74 -2.56 17.31
C ARG A 49 5.68 -3.50 16.75
N TRP A 50 4.97 -3.08 15.71
CA TRP A 50 3.99 -3.94 15.04
C TRP A 50 4.65 -5.16 14.40
N LEU A 51 5.79 -4.99 13.73
CA LEU A 51 6.54 -6.09 13.14
C LEU A 51 6.93 -7.14 14.19
N ASP A 52 7.29 -6.73 15.40
CA ASP A 52 7.77 -7.64 16.45
C ASP A 52 6.64 -8.31 17.24
N HIS A 53 5.51 -7.63 17.44
CA HIS A 53 4.42 -8.13 18.28
C HIS A 53 3.19 -8.61 17.51
N GLY A 54 3.04 -8.21 16.24
CA GLY A 54 2.02 -8.67 15.29
C GLY A 54 0.57 -8.27 15.58
N GLN A 55 0.30 -7.61 16.70
CA GLN A 55 -1.03 -7.12 17.04
C GLN A 55 -1.13 -5.63 16.69
N PRO A 56 -2.09 -5.22 15.84
CA PRO A 56 -2.35 -3.81 15.61
C PRO A 56 -2.92 -3.17 16.88
N ASP A 57 -2.38 -2.02 17.26
CA ASP A 57 -2.92 -1.17 18.32
C ASP A 57 -3.26 0.22 17.75
N ALA A 58 -3.64 1.18 18.61
CA ALA A 58 -3.92 2.53 18.15
C ALA A 58 -2.73 3.17 17.41
N SER A 59 -1.49 2.85 17.81
CA SER A 59 -0.29 3.37 17.15
C SER A 59 -0.08 2.80 15.75
N PHE A 60 -0.62 1.61 15.46
CA PHE A 60 -0.62 1.02 14.12
C PHE A 60 -1.52 1.80 13.14
N ALA A 61 -2.70 2.25 13.55
CA ALA A 61 -3.53 3.09 12.70
C ALA A 61 -2.95 4.51 12.51
N GLU A 62 -2.32 5.03 13.56
CA GLU A 62 -1.67 6.35 13.56
C GLU A 62 -0.52 6.42 12.54
N ILE A 63 0.30 5.37 12.39
CA ILE A 63 1.39 5.39 11.41
C ILE A 63 0.89 5.51 9.96
N PHE A 64 -0.22 4.85 9.59
CA PHE A 64 -0.81 5.00 8.25
C PHE A 64 -1.50 6.35 8.08
N SER A 65 -2.11 6.87 9.14
CA SER A 65 -2.71 8.21 9.14
C SER A 65 -1.65 9.33 9.14
N ALA A 66 -0.42 9.05 9.55
CA ALA A 66 0.68 10.00 9.51
C ALA A 66 1.38 10.05 8.14
N VAL A 67 1.06 9.11 7.26
CA VAL A 67 1.42 9.08 5.83
C VAL A 67 0.30 9.78 5.04
N THR A 68 -0.06 10.98 5.49
CA THR A 68 -0.92 11.96 4.82
C THR A 68 -0.05 12.94 4.04
N HIS A 69 -0.55 13.47 2.91
CA HIS A 69 0.17 14.42 2.09
C HIS A 69 -0.65 15.64 1.69
N ASP A 70 0.02 16.80 1.67
CA ASP A 70 -0.43 18.02 0.98
C ASP A 70 -0.16 17.97 -0.54
N CYS A 71 0.51 16.90 -1.02
CA CYS A 71 0.93 16.69 -2.42
C CYS A 71 -0.19 16.12 -3.31
N TRP A 72 -1.43 16.52 -3.08
CA TRP A 72 -2.59 16.00 -3.82
C TRP A 72 -2.47 16.28 -5.32
N GLN A 73 -1.88 17.42 -5.69
CA GLN A 73 -1.68 17.78 -7.11
C GLN A 73 -0.67 16.87 -7.80
N GLU A 74 0.45 16.55 -7.14
CA GLU A 74 1.47 15.65 -7.65
C GLU A 74 0.93 14.24 -7.82
N LEU A 75 0.20 13.73 -6.83
CA LEU A 75 -0.46 12.44 -6.95
C LEU A 75 -1.49 12.43 -8.10
N TRP A 76 -2.32 13.46 -8.19
CA TRP A 76 -3.35 13.52 -9.23
C TRP A 76 -2.73 13.57 -10.63
N THR A 77 -1.62 14.31 -10.77
CA THR A 77 -0.85 14.39 -12.01
C THR A 77 -0.17 13.07 -12.33
N PHE A 78 0.50 12.45 -11.34
CA PHE A 78 1.10 11.14 -11.47
C PHE A 78 0.07 10.07 -11.88
N ALA A 79 -1.07 10.04 -11.17
CA ALA A 79 -2.16 9.14 -11.48
C ALA A 79 -2.64 9.38 -12.92
N HIS A 80 -2.82 10.63 -13.35
CA HIS A 80 -3.21 10.94 -14.72
C HIS A 80 -2.19 10.48 -15.77
N GLU A 81 -0.90 10.64 -15.51
CA GLU A 81 0.16 10.14 -16.39
C GLU A 81 0.24 8.61 -16.40
N CYS A 82 -0.12 7.96 -15.30
CA CYS A 82 -0.26 6.50 -15.21
C CYS A 82 -1.62 5.98 -15.67
N THR A 83 -2.61 6.86 -15.92
CA THR A 83 -3.99 6.48 -16.28
C THR A 83 -4.08 6.04 -17.73
N SER A 84 -3.64 4.82 -17.98
CA SER A 84 -4.53 3.93 -18.70
C SER A 84 -5.10 2.93 -17.69
N GLU A 85 -6.39 2.58 -17.81
CA GLU A 85 -7.03 1.55 -16.97
C GLU A 85 -6.28 0.20 -17.03
N VAL A 86 -5.42 0.02 -18.03
CA VAL A 86 -4.54 -1.14 -18.18
C VAL A 86 -3.41 -1.15 -17.16
N LEU A 87 -2.98 0.00 -16.63
CA LEU A 87 -1.70 0.15 -15.90
C LEU A 87 -1.83 0.37 -14.39
N THR A 88 -3.01 0.73 -13.88
CA THR A 88 -3.18 1.11 -12.46
C THR A 88 -4.39 0.44 -11.84
N ASP A 89 -4.18 -0.22 -10.69
CA ASP A 89 -5.24 -0.65 -9.78
C ASP A 89 -5.38 0.39 -8.65
N VAL A 90 -6.61 0.78 -8.33
CA VAL A 90 -6.90 1.78 -7.28
C VAL A 90 -7.93 1.23 -6.30
N GLN A 91 -7.62 1.28 -5.02
CA GLN A 91 -8.52 0.98 -3.91
C GLN A 91 -8.76 2.25 -3.09
N VAL A 92 -10.05 2.58 -2.83
CA VAL A 92 -10.44 3.72 -1.98
C VAL A 92 -11.34 3.23 -0.86
N THR A 93 -10.93 3.47 0.38
CA THR A 93 -11.71 3.12 1.58
C THR A 93 -12.10 4.38 2.36
N ARG A 94 -13.26 4.39 3.03
CA ARG A 94 -13.86 5.62 3.62
C ARG A 94 -13.56 5.83 5.12
N ARG A 95 -12.98 4.84 5.81
CA ARG A 95 -12.85 4.87 7.29
C ARG A 95 -11.60 4.21 7.86
N ARG A 96 -11.18 3.07 7.30
CA ARG A 96 -9.89 2.44 7.64
C ARG A 96 -9.02 2.38 6.41
N PRO A 97 -7.71 2.67 6.49
CA PRO A 97 -6.80 2.51 5.38
C PRO A 97 -6.82 1.09 4.80
N ALA A 98 -7.05 0.96 3.50
CA ALA A 98 -6.83 -0.32 2.81
C ALA A 98 -5.43 -0.90 3.09
N PRO A 99 -4.35 -0.09 3.14
CA PRO A 99 -3.03 -0.58 3.56
C PRO A 99 -3.00 -1.09 5.00
N GLU A 100 -3.66 -0.41 5.94
CA GLU A 100 -3.76 -0.88 7.34
C GLU A 100 -4.46 -2.25 7.40
N ALA A 101 -5.60 -2.38 6.70
CA ALA A 101 -6.33 -3.64 6.61
C ALA A 101 -5.49 -4.74 5.94
N LEU A 102 -4.79 -4.42 4.86
CA LEU A 102 -3.87 -5.34 4.17
C LEU A 102 -2.77 -5.81 5.11
N PHE A 103 -2.05 -4.89 5.77
CA PHE A 103 -0.93 -5.23 6.65
C PHE A 103 -1.41 -6.02 7.88
N TYR A 104 -2.54 -5.64 8.47
CA TYR A 104 -3.20 -6.45 9.50
C TYR A 104 -3.51 -7.87 9.01
N ALA A 105 -4.04 -7.99 7.79
CA ALA A 105 -4.47 -9.26 7.25
C ALA A 105 -3.30 -10.19 6.90
N ILE A 106 -2.24 -9.69 6.24
CA ILE A 106 -1.06 -10.51 5.88
C ILE A 106 -0.13 -10.75 7.07
N GLY A 107 -0.18 -9.87 8.08
CA GLY A 107 0.63 -9.97 9.27
C GLY A 107 2.11 -9.63 9.06
N PRO A 108 2.89 -9.55 10.16
CA PRO A 108 4.21 -8.96 10.16
C PRO A 108 5.29 -9.80 9.47
N ALA A 109 5.12 -11.13 9.40
CA ALA A 109 6.07 -12.00 8.72
C ALA A 109 6.08 -11.75 7.21
N ARG A 110 4.90 -11.63 6.61
CA ARG A 110 4.73 -11.36 5.17
C ARG A 110 4.99 -9.89 4.83
N ALA A 111 4.59 -8.97 5.72
CA ALA A 111 4.87 -7.55 5.55
C ALA A 111 6.37 -7.22 5.43
N ARG A 112 7.25 -7.97 6.11
CA ARG A 112 8.72 -7.79 6.01
C ARG A 112 9.28 -8.08 4.63
N LEU A 113 8.58 -8.85 3.80
CA LEU A 113 8.99 -9.18 2.44
C LEU A 113 8.66 -8.05 1.46
N LEU A 114 7.73 -7.17 1.81
CA LEU A 114 7.33 -6.10 0.90
C LEU A 114 8.38 -4.98 0.87
N PRO A 115 8.65 -4.42 -0.32
CA PRO A 115 9.59 -3.32 -0.44
C PRO A 115 9.04 -2.03 0.19
N GLY A 116 9.96 -1.11 0.49
CA GLY A 116 9.64 0.23 0.97
C GLY A 116 9.15 0.27 2.41
N PHE A 117 8.38 1.31 2.73
CA PHE A 117 7.91 1.60 4.09
C PHE A 117 6.40 1.82 4.09
N LEU A 118 5.67 1.06 4.90
CA LEU A 118 4.21 1.11 4.99
C LEU A 118 3.50 0.88 3.64
N GLY A 119 4.10 0.05 2.78
CA GLY A 119 3.59 -0.25 1.44
C GLY A 119 3.84 0.85 0.40
N ASN A 120 4.58 1.90 0.76
CA ASN A 120 5.00 2.94 -0.17
C ASN A 120 6.35 2.61 -0.78
N PHE A 121 6.41 2.51 -2.10
CA PHE A 121 7.65 2.34 -2.85
C PHE A 121 7.48 2.73 -4.32
N ILE A 122 8.60 3.00 -4.98
CA ILE A 122 8.71 3.07 -6.43
C ILE A 122 9.97 2.31 -6.87
N LEU A 123 9.82 1.41 -7.83
CA LEU A 123 10.88 0.49 -8.29
C LEU A 123 11.12 0.66 -9.78
N THR A 124 12.38 0.71 -10.17
CA THR A 124 12.82 0.51 -11.56
C THR A 124 12.53 -0.92 -12.02
N PRO A 125 12.52 -1.22 -13.34
CA PRO A 125 12.36 -2.59 -13.83
C PRO A 125 13.36 -3.58 -13.22
N SER A 126 14.61 -3.14 -13.03
CA SER A 126 15.66 -3.98 -12.42
C SER A 126 15.40 -4.26 -10.94
N GLN A 127 14.95 -3.26 -10.19
CA GLN A 127 14.59 -3.41 -8.77
C GLN A 127 13.32 -4.25 -8.61
N LEU A 128 12.33 -4.07 -9.49
CA LEU A 128 11.12 -4.90 -9.51
C LEU A 128 11.47 -6.37 -9.75
N THR A 129 12.32 -6.66 -10.74
CA THR A 129 12.76 -8.03 -11.02
C THR A 129 13.42 -8.68 -9.80
N ALA A 130 14.20 -7.91 -9.04
CA ALA A 130 14.83 -8.39 -7.80
C ALA A 130 13.83 -8.57 -6.65
N ALA A 131 12.83 -7.69 -6.52
CA ALA A 131 11.84 -7.72 -5.44
C ALA A 131 10.65 -8.65 -5.70
N LEU A 132 10.40 -9.04 -6.96
CA LEU A 132 9.23 -9.80 -7.36
C LEU A 132 9.05 -11.13 -6.58
N PRO A 133 10.10 -11.94 -6.34
CA PRO A 133 9.94 -13.17 -5.55
C PRO A 133 9.43 -12.91 -4.13
N ASP A 134 9.92 -11.86 -3.47
CA ASP A 134 9.51 -11.51 -2.10
C ASP A 134 8.08 -10.95 -2.08
N ILE A 135 7.71 -10.14 -3.08
CA ILE A 135 6.32 -9.69 -3.27
C ILE A 135 5.41 -10.91 -3.45
N GLN A 136 5.75 -11.86 -4.32
CA GLN A 136 4.94 -13.06 -4.54
C GLN A 136 4.84 -13.93 -3.27
N ALA A 137 5.95 -14.11 -2.55
CA ALA A 137 5.98 -14.87 -1.32
C ALA A 137 5.11 -14.24 -0.22
N ALA A 138 5.06 -12.91 -0.14
CA ALA A 138 4.19 -12.19 0.80
C ALA A 138 2.71 -12.55 0.59
N PHE A 139 2.28 -12.80 -0.64
CA PHE A 139 0.89 -13.10 -1.01
C PHE A 139 0.63 -14.58 -1.36
N ALA A 140 1.63 -15.46 -1.21
CA ALA A 140 1.47 -16.89 -1.43
C ALA A 140 0.73 -17.53 -0.23
N PHE A 141 -0.58 -17.68 -0.34
CA PHE A 141 -1.44 -18.31 0.67
C PHE A 141 -1.92 -19.68 0.20
N SER A 142 -1.98 -20.66 1.10
CA SER A 142 -2.88 -21.81 0.92
C SER A 142 -4.34 -21.35 0.95
N GLN A 143 -5.27 -22.16 0.45
CA GLN A 143 -6.70 -21.80 0.47
C GLN A 143 -7.19 -21.48 1.89
N LEU A 144 -6.81 -22.29 2.88
CA LEU A 144 -7.19 -22.08 4.27
C LEU A 144 -6.64 -20.76 4.84
N GLU A 145 -5.38 -20.44 4.54
CA GLU A 145 -4.81 -19.15 4.95
C GLU A 145 -5.52 -17.99 4.26
N ARG A 146 -5.84 -18.14 2.97
CA ARG A 146 -6.55 -17.11 2.20
C ARG A 146 -7.91 -16.79 2.82
N ASP A 147 -8.71 -17.81 3.16
CA ASP A 147 -10.00 -17.62 3.80
C ASP A 147 -9.87 -16.86 5.14
N GLN A 148 -8.83 -17.16 5.93
CA GLN A 148 -8.54 -16.46 7.18
C GLN A 148 -8.10 -15.00 6.99
N VAL A 149 -7.27 -14.74 5.97
CA VAL A 149 -6.81 -13.40 5.61
C VAL A 149 -7.99 -12.57 5.14
N LEU A 150 -8.84 -13.11 4.26
CA LEU A 150 -10.06 -12.45 3.78
C LEU A 150 -10.97 -12.08 4.94
N GLY A 151 -11.22 -12.98 5.88
CA GLY A 151 -12.02 -12.67 7.08
C GLY A 151 -11.46 -11.51 7.91
N ARG A 152 -10.12 -11.37 8.00
CA ARG A 152 -9.47 -10.21 8.66
C ARG A 152 -9.62 -8.92 7.86
N VAL A 153 -9.54 -8.98 6.52
CA VAL A 153 -9.77 -7.81 5.67
C VAL A 153 -11.23 -7.36 5.76
N GLU A 154 -12.18 -8.29 5.69
CA GLU A 154 -13.61 -8.01 5.86
C GLU A 154 -13.91 -7.39 7.22
N GLU A 155 -13.36 -7.95 8.31
CA GLU A 155 -13.46 -7.37 9.66
C GLU A 155 -12.90 -5.94 9.71
N ALA A 156 -11.73 -5.71 9.12
CA ALA A 156 -11.08 -4.41 9.10
C ALA A 156 -11.82 -3.37 8.24
N LEU A 157 -12.51 -3.81 7.19
CA LEU A 157 -13.20 -2.97 6.22
C LEU A 157 -14.73 -2.93 6.38
N LEU A 158 -15.28 -3.53 7.43
CA LEU A 158 -16.72 -3.74 7.64
C LEU A 158 -17.61 -2.48 7.50
N ASP A 159 -17.04 -1.30 7.75
CA ASP A 159 -17.71 0.01 7.63
C ASP A 159 -17.30 0.83 6.37
N SER A 160 -16.49 0.27 5.48
CA SER A 160 -16.06 0.93 4.23
C SER A 160 -17.05 0.63 3.10
N ALA A 161 -17.06 1.49 2.06
CA ALA A 161 -17.80 1.17 0.83
C ALA A 161 -17.35 -0.19 0.29
N PRO A 162 -18.24 -0.98 -0.36
CA PRO A 162 -17.88 -2.29 -0.88
C PRO A 162 -16.74 -2.12 -1.89
N CYS A 163 -15.52 -2.41 -1.45
CA CYS A 163 -14.41 -2.75 -2.31
C CYS A 163 -14.50 -4.25 -2.54
N ASP A 164 -14.07 -4.70 -3.71
CA ASP A 164 -13.86 -6.12 -3.92
C ASP A 164 -12.66 -6.53 -3.03
N VAL A 165 -12.95 -7.12 -1.87
CA VAL A 165 -11.95 -7.49 -0.88
C VAL A 165 -10.97 -8.51 -1.46
N ASP A 166 -11.43 -9.33 -2.40
CA ASP A 166 -10.57 -10.24 -3.16
C ASP A 166 -9.54 -9.48 -4.02
N ASP A 167 -9.92 -8.32 -4.57
CA ASP A 167 -8.98 -7.48 -5.32
C ASP A 167 -7.87 -6.92 -4.42
N VAL A 168 -8.08 -6.70 -3.12
CA VAL A 168 -7.04 -6.12 -2.24
C VAL A 168 -5.83 -7.06 -2.12
N LEU A 169 -6.05 -8.37 -2.00
CA LEU A 169 -4.96 -9.34 -1.87
C LEU A 169 -4.27 -9.64 -3.19
N ASP A 170 -5.00 -9.52 -4.30
CA ASP A 170 -4.48 -9.89 -5.61
C ASP A 170 -3.89 -8.69 -6.38
N THR A 171 -4.25 -7.46 -6.03
CA THR A 171 -3.82 -6.22 -6.72
C THR A 171 -2.30 -6.13 -6.87
N LEU A 172 -1.56 -6.14 -5.75
CA LEU A 172 -0.12 -5.96 -5.79
C LEU A 172 0.63 -7.10 -6.50
N PRO A 173 0.44 -8.39 -6.16
CA PRO A 173 1.16 -9.46 -6.84
C PRO A 173 0.81 -9.55 -8.33
N ARG A 174 -0.45 -9.35 -8.71
CA ARG A 174 -0.90 -9.31 -10.12
C ARG A 174 -0.21 -8.20 -10.89
N ARG A 175 -0.21 -6.98 -10.33
CA ARG A 175 0.39 -5.81 -10.97
C ARG A 175 1.91 -5.91 -11.06
N ALA A 176 2.56 -6.41 -10.02
CA ALA A 176 4.00 -6.63 -9.99
C ALA A 176 4.45 -7.63 -11.05
N GLN A 177 3.74 -8.76 -11.19
CA GLN A 177 4.01 -9.74 -12.23
C GLN A 177 3.83 -9.13 -13.62
N TRP A 178 2.71 -8.46 -13.85
CA TRP A 178 2.43 -7.83 -15.14
C TRP A 178 3.51 -6.79 -15.51
N ALA A 179 3.91 -5.92 -14.58
CA ALA A 179 4.95 -4.93 -14.83
C ALA A 179 6.31 -5.59 -15.15
N ALA A 180 6.66 -6.68 -14.46
CA ALA A 180 7.89 -7.42 -14.72
C ALA A 180 7.89 -8.06 -16.12
N ASP A 181 6.78 -8.67 -16.53
CA ASP A 181 6.62 -9.28 -17.86
C ASP A 181 6.74 -8.26 -19.01
N HIS A 182 6.48 -6.99 -18.73
CA HIS A 182 6.53 -5.89 -19.70
C HIS A 182 7.75 -4.98 -19.54
N ALA A 183 8.73 -5.37 -18.70
CA ALA A 183 9.94 -4.59 -18.39
C ALA A 183 9.64 -3.15 -17.91
N MET A 184 8.57 -3.00 -17.12
CA MET A 184 8.14 -1.74 -16.51
C MET A 184 8.58 -1.65 -15.04
N GLY A 185 8.59 -0.43 -14.51
CA GLY A 185 8.69 -0.18 -13.08
C GLY A 185 7.36 -0.42 -12.36
N LEU A 186 7.38 -0.31 -11.04
CA LEU A 186 6.21 -0.47 -10.18
C LEU A 186 6.17 0.61 -9.11
N ALA A 187 5.03 1.27 -8.96
CA ALA A 187 4.76 2.15 -7.83
C ALA A 187 3.63 1.56 -6.98
N SER A 188 3.78 1.63 -5.66
CA SER A 188 2.71 1.41 -4.70
C SER A 188 2.65 2.62 -3.80
N ILE A 189 1.50 3.29 -3.77
CA ILE A 189 1.29 4.54 -3.06
C ILE A 189 0.09 4.37 -2.13
N CYS A 190 0.36 4.46 -0.84
CA CYS A 190 -0.59 4.42 0.26
C CYS A 190 -0.72 5.83 0.82
N GLN A 191 -1.90 6.44 0.77
CA GLN A 191 -2.09 7.77 1.31
C GLN A 191 -3.49 8.02 1.84
N ALA A 192 -3.58 8.96 2.78
CA ALA A 192 -4.84 9.55 3.19
C ALA A 192 -5.31 10.65 2.23
N ILE A 193 -6.62 10.75 2.10
CA ILE A 193 -7.38 11.75 1.38
C ILE A 193 -8.30 12.41 2.41
N VAL A 194 -8.05 13.68 2.70
CA VAL A 194 -8.82 14.49 3.66
C VAL A 194 -9.79 15.39 2.91
#